data_AF-A0A3M1CN43-F1
#
_entry.id   AF-A0A3M1CN43-F1
#
_cell.length_a   1.000
_cell.length_b   1.000
_cell.length_c   1.000
_cell.angle_alpha   90.00
_cell.angle_beta   90.00
_cell.angle_gamma   90.00
#
_symmetry.space_group_name_H-M   'P 1'
#
loop_
_entity.id
_entity.type
_entity.pdbx_description
1 polymer ?
#
loop_
_entity_poly.entity_id
_entity_poly.type
_entity_poly.pdbx_seq_one_letter_code
_entity_poly.pdbx_strand_id
1 'polypeptide(L)'
;GRTDGVGRRGWYRAGLTGWYWYRFPNAVDVDGKKPGDEISGAAELSLSPGRPWAVGPAMYGFIRPRGVDIGEADFSSLDGFSSLRASQLKVGGKLAIFGVRGRTVSITLLRTVYARNNPSDTLALSVGMGWFHRPDLSRPLR
;
A
#
# COMPACT_ATOMS: atom_id res chain seq x y z
N GLY A 1 10.14 4.45 -13.36
CA GLY A 1 10.37 5.19 -14.62
C GLY A 1 9.11 5.17 -15.46
N ARG A 2 8.95 6.14 -16.37
CA ARG A 2 8.04 6.01 -17.52
C ARG A 2 8.87 5.39 -18.63
N THR A 3 8.46 4.24 -19.14
CA THR A 3 9.12 3.62 -20.28
C THR A 3 8.10 3.61 -21.41
N ASP A 4 8.47 4.24 -22.53
CA ASP A 4 7.65 4.27 -23.73
C ASP A 4 7.69 2.86 -24.34
N GLY A 5 6.54 2.18 -24.36
CA GLY A 5 6.47 0.77 -24.76
C GLY A 5 5.07 0.24 -25.01
N VAL A 6 4.03 1.05 -24.83
CA VAL A 6 2.63 0.67 -25.09
C VAL A 6 2.12 1.50 -26.27
N GLY A 7 2.43 1.08 -27.49
CA GLY A 7 2.12 1.84 -28.71
C GLY A 7 2.93 3.14 -28.85
N ARG A 8 2.58 3.99 -29.83
CA ARG A 8 3.36 5.20 -30.18
C ARG A 8 3.34 6.32 -29.13
N ARG A 9 2.43 6.29 -28.17
CA ARG A 9 2.21 7.36 -27.17
C ARG A 9 1.89 6.86 -25.76
N GLY A 10 1.90 5.54 -25.56
CA GLY A 10 1.58 4.94 -24.29
C GLY A 10 2.82 4.58 -23.48
N TRP A 11 2.62 4.46 -22.18
CA TRP A 11 3.66 4.24 -21.20
C TRP A 11 3.16 3.27 -20.14
N TYR A 12 4.11 2.67 -19.43
CA TYR A 12 3.83 1.93 -18.21
C TYR A 12 4.62 2.47 -17.02
N ARG A 13 4.13 2.15 -15.83
CA ARG A 13 4.82 2.41 -14.56
C ARG A 13 4.62 1.21 -13.66
N ALA A 14 5.71 0.69 -13.13
CA ALA A 14 5.70 -0.21 -11.98
C ALA A 14 6.19 0.54 -10.73
N GLY A 15 5.64 0.21 -9.57
CA GLY A 15 6.05 0.73 -8.28
C GLY A 15 6.01 -0.36 -7.21
N LEU A 16 6.99 -0.36 -6.33
CA LEU A 16 7.06 -1.20 -5.14
C LEU A 16 7.43 -0.29 -3.97
N THR A 17 6.71 -0.40 -2.85
CA THR A 17 7.02 0.32 -1.62
C THR A 17 6.91 -0.63 -0.45
N GLY A 18 7.83 -0.50 0.52
CA GLY A 18 7.86 -1.33 1.72
C GLY A 18 8.07 -0.46 2.95
N TRP A 19 7.54 -0.91 4.08
CA TRP A 19 7.62 -0.25 5.37
C TRP A 19 7.86 -1.29 6.47
N TYR A 20 8.56 -0.85 7.51
CA TYR A 20 8.70 -1.59 8.75
C TYR A 20 8.28 -0.69 9.90
N TRP A 21 7.36 -1.18 10.73
CA TRP A 21 6.88 -0.50 11.93
C TRP A 21 7.45 -1.22 13.14
N TYR A 22 8.45 -0.60 13.77
CA TYR A 22 8.87 -0.99 15.11
C TYR A 22 7.80 -0.53 16.09
N ARG A 23 7.19 -1.46 16.81
CA ARG A 23 6.21 -1.12 17.84
C ARG A 23 6.86 -1.17 19.22
N PHE A 24 6.62 -0.16 20.05
CA PHE A 24 7.09 -0.20 21.43
C PHE A 24 6.21 -1.15 22.26
N PRO A 25 6.79 -2.00 23.12
CA PRO A 25 6.02 -2.86 23.99
C PRO A 25 5.26 -2.02 25.03
N ASN A 26 3.98 -2.34 25.25
CA ASN A 26 3.13 -1.63 26.22
C ASN A 26 3.38 -2.07 27.66
N ALA A 27 3.83 -3.31 27.87
CA ALA A 27 4.12 -3.88 29.17
C ALA A 27 5.57 -4.37 29.24
N VAL A 28 6.17 -4.28 30.43
CA VAL A 28 7.50 -4.81 30.76
C VAL A 28 7.45 -6.33 31.03
N ASP A 29 6.32 -6.98 30.71
CA ASP A 29 6.10 -8.39 31.02
C ASP A 29 7.06 -9.31 30.25
N VAL A 30 7.49 -10.35 30.95
CA VAL A 30 8.67 -11.18 30.68
C VAL A 30 8.51 -12.07 29.42
N ASP A 31 7.29 -12.25 28.93
CA ASP A 31 6.96 -13.15 27.82
C ASP A 31 6.59 -12.42 26.51
N GLY A 32 7.64 -11.95 25.84
CA GLY A 32 7.63 -11.61 24.42
C GLY A 32 7.08 -10.22 24.06
N LYS A 33 7.55 -9.70 22.91
CA LYS A 33 7.20 -8.35 22.44
C LYS A 33 5.75 -8.28 21.97
N LYS A 34 4.91 -7.54 22.71
CA LYS A 34 3.51 -7.26 22.39
C LYS A 34 3.27 -5.73 22.36
N PRO A 35 2.73 -5.17 21.25
CA PRO A 35 2.46 -5.83 19.97
C PRO A 35 3.74 -6.19 19.20
N GLY A 36 3.65 -7.23 18.37
CA GLY A 36 4.73 -7.58 17.44
C GLY A 36 4.97 -6.50 16.36
N ASP A 37 6.18 -6.46 15.84
CA ASP A 37 6.55 -5.58 14.72
C ASP A 37 5.81 -5.90 13.44
N GLU A 38 5.63 -4.92 12.57
CA GLU A 38 4.87 -5.07 11.34
C GLU A 38 5.73 -4.75 10.11
N ILE A 39 5.65 -5.60 9.10
CA ILE A 39 6.24 -5.39 7.79
C ILE A 39 5.08 -5.22 6.82
N SER A 40 5.06 -4.11 6.10
CA SER A 40 3.97 -3.78 5.17
C SER A 40 4.54 -3.42 3.81
N GLY A 41 3.76 -3.64 2.76
CA GLY A 41 4.21 -3.40 1.40
C GLY A 41 3.05 -3.15 0.45
N ALA A 42 3.36 -2.43 -0.62
CA ALA A 42 2.45 -2.15 -1.71
C ALA A 42 3.17 -2.31 -3.05
N ALA A 43 2.48 -2.84 -4.04
CA ALA A 43 2.97 -2.84 -5.40
C ALA A 43 1.87 -2.45 -6.37
N GLU A 44 2.25 -1.74 -7.43
CA GLU A 44 1.33 -1.26 -8.45
C GLU A 44 1.96 -1.38 -9.83
N LEU A 45 1.13 -1.72 -10.80
CA LEU A 45 1.42 -1.56 -12.22
C LEU A 45 0.35 -0.66 -12.82
N SER A 46 0.75 0.26 -13.67
CA SER A 46 -0.15 1.13 -14.42
C SER A 46 0.26 1.13 -15.88
N LEU A 47 -0.72 0.89 -16.75
CA LEU A 47 -0.61 0.91 -18.19
C LEU A 47 -1.46 2.07 -18.72
N SER A 48 -0.90 2.86 -19.62
CA SER A 48 -1.57 3.97 -20.27
C SER A 48 -1.34 3.85 -21.76
N PRO A 49 -2.37 3.57 -22.59
CA PRO A 49 -2.23 3.58 -24.05
C PRO A 49 -2.03 5.00 -24.62
N GLY A 50 -2.28 6.03 -23.79
CA GLY A 50 -2.09 7.44 -24.08
C GLY A 50 -2.71 8.32 -22.99
N ARG A 51 -2.54 9.64 -23.08
CA ARG A 51 -3.38 10.56 -22.27
C ARG A 51 -4.85 10.39 -22.68
N PRO A 52 -5.82 10.40 -21.73
CA PRO A 52 -5.75 11.06 -20.43
C PRO A 52 -5.73 10.14 -19.19
N TRP A 53 -5.58 8.83 -19.32
CA TRP A 53 -5.73 7.91 -18.17
C TRP A 53 -4.74 6.74 -18.18
N ALA A 54 -4.61 6.09 -17.02
CA ALA A 54 -3.88 4.84 -16.84
C ALA A 54 -4.68 3.92 -15.91
N VAL A 55 -4.57 2.62 -16.14
CA VAL A 55 -5.17 1.60 -15.29
C VAL A 55 -4.18 0.49 -15.03
N GLY A 56 -4.30 -0.19 -13.90
CA GLY A 56 -3.64 -1.48 -13.72
C GLY A 56 -3.82 -2.05 -12.33
N PRO A 57 -3.23 -3.22 -12.07
CA PRO A 57 -3.37 -3.92 -10.82
C PRO A 57 -2.64 -3.20 -9.69
N ALA A 58 -3.20 -3.31 -8.50
CA ALA A 58 -2.59 -2.84 -7.26
C ALA A 58 -2.73 -3.90 -6.18
N MET A 59 -1.70 -4.02 -5.34
CA MET A 59 -1.70 -4.88 -4.17
C MET A 59 -1.13 -4.15 -2.96
N TYR A 60 -1.67 -4.48 -1.80
CA TYR A 60 -1.21 -4.01 -0.51
C TYR A 60 -1.28 -5.17 0.48
N GLY A 61 -0.27 -5.34 1.30
CA GLY A 61 -0.31 -6.33 2.36
C GLY A 61 0.57 -5.98 3.54
N PHE A 62 0.35 -6.68 4.63
CA PHE A 62 1.21 -6.61 5.80
C PHE A 62 1.33 -7.98 6.47
N ILE A 63 2.39 -8.13 7.25
CA ILE A 63 2.63 -9.25 8.15
C ILE A 63 3.18 -8.74 9.47
N ARG A 64 2.65 -9.27 10.56
CA ARG A 64 3.20 -9.19 11.90
C ARG A 64 3.70 -10.59 12.23
N PRO A 65 5.01 -10.89 12.13
CA PRO A 65 5.52 -12.26 12.20
C PRO A 65 5.51 -12.84 13.62
N ARG A 66 5.53 -11.98 14.64
CA ARG A 66 5.51 -12.37 16.06
C ARG A 66 4.10 -12.23 16.64
N GLY A 67 3.81 -13.07 17.63
CA GLY A 67 2.53 -13.12 18.32
C GLY A 67 1.96 -14.54 18.38
N VAL A 68 0.73 -14.66 18.88
CA VAL A 68 -0.02 -15.92 19.01
C VAL A 68 -1.14 -15.99 17.97
N ASP A 69 -1.64 -17.20 17.69
CA ASP A 69 -2.81 -17.37 16.82
C ASP A 69 -4.11 -17.06 17.60
N ILE A 70 -5.20 -16.79 16.88
CA ILE A 70 -6.46 -16.29 17.48
C ILE A 70 -7.03 -17.22 18.57
N GLY A 71 -6.80 -18.54 18.46
CA GLY A 71 -7.27 -19.53 19.43
C GLY A 71 -6.43 -19.62 20.71
N GLU A 72 -5.22 -19.06 20.71
CA GLU A 72 -4.30 -19.02 21.85
C GLU A 72 -4.29 -17.64 22.53
N ALA A 73 -4.98 -16.66 21.95
CA ALA A 73 -5.01 -15.30 22.45
C ALA A 73 -5.97 -15.17 23.64
N ASP A 74 -5.48 -14.51 24.70
CA ASP A 74 -6.31 -14.12 25.83
C ASP A 74 -7.01 -12.77 25.55
N PHE A 75 -8.26 -12.83 25.10
CA PHE A 75 -9.10 -11.65 24.86
C PHE A 75 -9.68 -11.03 26.13
N SER A 76 -9.44 -11.61 27.31
CA SER A 76 -9.78 -10.97 28.58
C SER A 76 -8.76 -9.88 28.96
N SER A 77 -7.55 -9.93 28.36
CA SER A 77 -6.52 -8.91 28.48
C SER A 77 -6.65 -7.80 27.42
N LEU A 78 -6.31 -6.56 27.80
CA LEU A 78 -6.18 -5.43 26.86
C LEU A 78 -5.19 -5.72 25.72
N ASP A 79 -4.19 -6.57 25.98
CA ASP A 79 -3.18 -6.92 24.99
C ASP A 79 -3.60 -8.04 24.05
N GLY A 80 -4.74 -8.71 24.25
CA GLY A 80 -5.15 -9.90 23.50
C GLY A 80 -5.18 -9.72 21.99
N PHE A 81 -5.70 -8.58 21.51
CA PHE A 81 -5.67 -8.24 20.07
C PHE A 81 -4.29 -7.81 19.58
N SER A 82 -3.50 -7.19 20.45
CA SER A 82 -2.16 -6.70 20.12
C SER A 82 -1.14 -7.83 20.03
N SER A 83 -1.38 -8.93 20.78
CA SER A 83 -0.54 -10.12 20.80
C SER A 83 -0.73 -11.03 19.60
N LEU A 84 -1.73 -10.80 18.76
CA LEU A 84 -1.98 -11.64 17.60
C LEU A 84 -0.86 -11.52 16.57
N ARG A 85 -0.34 -12.67 16.11
CA ARG A 85 0.39 -12.77 14.84
C ARG A 85 -0.63 -12.56 13.73
N ALA A 86 -0.44 -11.60 12.83
CA ALA A 86 -1.46 -11.26 11.84
C ALA A 86 -0.86 -11.06 10.45
N SER A 87 -1.63 -11.36 9.42
CA SER A 87 -1.25 -10.99 8.04
C SER A 87 -2.47 -10.73 7.19
N GLN A 88 -2.35 -9.83 6.23
CA GLN A 88 -3.41 -9.53 5.28
C GLN A 88 -2.83 -9.18 3.92
N LEU A 89 -3.49 -9.64 2.85
CA LEU A 89 -3.22 -9.25 1.48
C LEU A 89 -4.51 -8.75 0.85
N LYS A 90 -4.42 -7.57 0.23
CA LYS A 90 -5.48 -6.95 -0.55
C LYS A 90 -5.00 -6.79 -1.99
N VAL A 91 -5.87 -7.11 -2.93
CA VAL A 91 -5.61 -7.00 -4.37
C VAL A 91 -6.77 -6.27 -5.02
N GLY A 92 -6.47 -5.50 -6.06
CA GLY A 92 -7.49 -4.85 -6.86
C GLY A 92 -6.89 -4.01 -7.96
N GLY A 93 -7.47 -2.84 -8.19
CA GLY A 93 -7.14 -2.00 -9.33
C GLY A 93 -6.94 -0.54 -8.96
N LYS A 94 -6.15 0.14 -9.77
CA LYS A 94 -5.92 1.58 -9.70
C LYS A 94 -6.27 2.22 -11.03
N LEU A 95 -7.08 3.27 -10.99
CA LEU A 95 -7.35 4.18 -12.10
C LEU A 95 -6.64 5.50 -11.81
N ALA A 96 -5.93 6.05 -12.78
CA ALA A 96 -5.36 7.39 -12.70
C ALA A 96 -5.83 8.23 -13.88
N ILE A 97 -6.25 9.46 -13.60
CA ILE A 97 -6.70 10.46 -14.58
C ILE A 97 -5.69 11.61 -14.55
N PHE A 98 -5.16 11.97 -15.72
CA PHE A 98 -4.16 13.00 -15.89
C PHE A 98 -4.79 14.26 -16.48
N GLY A 99 -4.80 15.32 -15.68
CA GLY A 99 -5.25 16.64 -16.09
C GLY A 99 -4.21 17.43 -16.89
N VAL A 100 -4.67 18.52 -17.47
CA VAL A 100 -3.82 19.56 -18.06
C VAL A 100 -2.99 20.21 -16.94
N ARG A 101 -1.77 20.65 -17.24
CA ARG A 101 -0.81 21.23 -16.26
C ARG A 101 -0.28 20.25 -15.19
N GLY A 102 -0.28 18.95 -15.47
CA GLY A 102 0.43 17.96 -14.65
C GLY A 102 -0.29 17.53 -13.37
N ARG A 103 -1.58 17.87 -13.22
CA ARG A 103 -2.44 17.36 -12.13
C ARG A 103 -2.81 15.90 -12.40
N THR A 104 -2.87 15.09 -11.35
CA THR A 104 -3.27 13.68 -11.43
C THR A 104 -4.24 13.40 -10.30
N VAL A 105 -5.35 12.71 -10.61
CA VAL A 105 -6.24 12.11 -9.61
C VAL A 105 -6.15 10.60 -9.78
N SER A 106 -6.00 9.87 -8.69
CA SER A 106 -6.00 8.40 -8.72
C SER A 106 -7.02 7.83 -7.75
N ILE A 107 -7.74 6.81 -8.19
CA ILE A 107 -8.68 6.03 -7.40
C ILE A 107 -8.14 4.60 -7.35
N THR A 108 -7.96 4.06 -6.16
CA THR A 108 -7.54 2.67 -5.95
C THR A 108 -8.64 1.96 -5.18
N LEU A 109 -9.06 0.80 -5.68
CA LEU A 109 -10.00 -0.09 -5.02
C LEU A 109 -9.30 -1.43 -4.78
N LEU A 110 -9.23 -1.86 -3.51
CA LEU A 110 -8.62 -3.13 -3.13
C LEU A 110 -9.60 -3.96 -2.30
N ARG A 111 -9.61 -5.26 -2.52
CA ARG A 111 -10.37 -6.22 -1.72
C ARG A 111 -9.42 -7.18 -1.00
N THR A 112 -9.74 -7.56 0.23
CA THR A 112 -9.03 -8.63 0.94
C THR A 112 -9.14 -9.94 0.15
N VAL A 113 -8.01 -10.58 -0.15
CA VAL A 113 -7.97 -11.92 -0.77
C VAL A 113 -7.36 -12.97 0.15
N TYR A 114 -6.60 -12.52 1.16
CA TYR A 114 -6.03 -13.38 2.19
C TYR A 114 -5.98 -12.61 3.51
N ALA A 115 -6.34 -13.28 4.60
CA ALA A 115 -6.19 -12.78 5.95
C ALA A 115 -5.93 -13.94 6.92
N ARG A 116 -5.04 -13.72 7.89
CA ARG A 116 -4.77 -14.65 8.99
C ARG A 116 -4.80 -13.88 10.30
N ASN A 117 -5.58 -14.37 11.27
CA ASN A 117 -5.82 -13.74 12.57
C ASN A 117 -6.17 -12.25 12.46
N ASN A 118 -6.85 -11.89 11.38
CA ASN A 118 -7.33 -10.54 11.10
C ASN A 118 -8.70 -10.71 10.43
N PRO A 119 -9.81 -10.61 11.18
CA PRO A 119 -11.14 -11.00 10.71
C PRO A 119 -11.76 -10.04 9.68
N SER A 120 -10.97 -9.15 9.06
CA SER A 120 -11.50 -8.09 8.21
C SER A 120 -11.52 -8.47 6.71
N ASP A 121 -12.67 -8.96 6.23
CA ASP A 121 -13.01 -8.78 4.80
C ASP A 121 -13.30 -7.29 4.60
N THR A 122 -12.46 -6.62 3.83
CA THR A 122 -12.53 -5.17 3.67
C THR A 122 -12.47 -4.80 2.20
N LEU A 123 -13.32 -3.86 1.82
CA LEU A 123 -13.20 -3.09 0.60
C LEU A 123 -12.50 -1.78 0.96
N ALA A 124 -11.27 -1.60 0.49
CA ALA A 124 -10.51 -0.38 0.69
C ALA A 124 -10.63 0.51 -0.54
N LEU A 125 -11.14 1.73 -0.36
CA LEU A 125 -11.15 2.79 -1.37
C LEU A 125 -10.14 3.87 -0.96
N SER A 126 -9.24 4.21 -1.88
CA SER A 126 -8.28 5.30 -1.70
C SER A 126 -8.38 6.28 -2.85
N VAL A 127 -8.45 7.57 -2.54
CA VAL A 127 -8.40 8.66 -3.52
C VAL A 127 -7.14 9.48 -3.26
N GLY A 128 -6.32 9.65 -4.29
CA GLY A 128 -5.07 10.39 -4.22
C GLY A 128 -5.03 11.51 -5.24
N MET A 129 -4.35 12.61 -4.89
CA MET A 129 -4.09 13.72 -5.78
C MET A 129 -2.58 13.98 -5.86
N GLY A 130 -2.08 14.25 -7.05
CA GLY A 130 -0.70 14.60 -7.28
C GLY A 130 -0.58 15.74 -8.28
N TRP A 131 0.51 16.48 -8.20
CA TRP A 131 0.86 17.53 -9.14
C TRP A 131 2.32 17.38 -9.52
N PHE A 132 2.61 17.64 -10.79
CA PHE A 132 3.97 17.71 -11.30
C PHE A 132 4.21 19.10 -11.87
N HIS A 133 5.11 19.85 -11.22
CA HIS A 133 5.61 21.09 -11.77
C HIS A 133 6.77 20.75 -12.71
N ARG A 134 6.65 21.09 -14.00
CA ARG A 134 7.79 21.00 -14.91
C ARG A 134 8.79 22.08 -14.49
N PRO A 135 10.04 21.75 -14.14
CA PRO A 135 11.05 22.78 -13.94
C PRO A 135 11.15 23.59 -15.24
N ASP A 136 11.22 24.91 -15.09
CA ASP A 136 11.39 25.83 -16.20
C ASP A 136 12.81 25.66 -16.77
N LEU A 137 12.92 24.84 -17.82
CA LEU A 137 14.19 24.58 -18.51
C LEU A 137 14.68 25.80 -19.31
N SER A 138 13.94 26.92 -19.33
CA SER A 138 14.38 28.15 -19.98
C SER A 138 15.31 29.02 -19.12
N ARG A 139 15.49 28.70 -17.83
CA ARG A 139 16.44 29.41 -16.98
C ARG A 139 17.86 28.83 -17.15
N PRO A 140 18.84 29.63 -17.62
CA PRO A 140 20.23 29.19 -17.62
C PRO A 140 20.68 28.94 -16.18
N LEU A 141 21.40 27.84 -15.96
CA LEU A 141 22.08 27.54 -14.70
C LEU A 141 23.04 28.70 -14.42
N ARG A 142 22.83 29.41 -13.31
CA ARG A 142 23.77 30.40 -12.78
C ARG A 142 24.76 29.72 -11.86
#